data_AF-W9CMM1-F1
#
_entry.id   AF-W9CMM1-F1
#
_cell.length_a   1.000
_cell.length_b   1.000
_cell.length_c   1.000
_cell.angle_alpha   90.00
_cell.angle_beta   90.00
_cell.angle_gamma   90.00
#
_symmetry.space_group_name_H-M   'P 1'
#
loop_
_entity.id
_entity.type
_entity.pdbx_description
1 polymer ?
#
loop_
_entity_poly.entity_id
_entity_poly.type
_entity_poly.pdbx_seq_one_letter_code
_entity_poly.pdbx_strand_id
1 'polypeptide(L)'
;MPDISILKTPGPYHIITYGTLLGTQFFQSFINGIVAYKSLPRPQFSILQQNLFPIYFGIQTALPAVLAITYPGSHTHLGTVSGISGTLAEVNRWSVLVPLATMFVTGLANLVVIGPATTQIMRERKHQETRDGKKSYDAAPHSREMQKLNKAFGRMHGASSLINMVSFLATMWYGASLAERLQ
;
A
#
# COMPACT_ATOMS: atom_id res chain seq x y z
N MET A 1 34.40 -14.70 9.10
CA MET A 1 33.09 -15.03 8.48
C MET A 1 32.04 -14.21 9.21
N PRO A 2 31.04 -13.62 8.53
CA PRO A 2 29.92 -13.00 9.24
C PRO A 2 29.29 -14.04 10.17
N ASP A 3 29.00 -13.64 11.40
CA ASP A 3 28.37 -14.52 12.37
C ASP A 3 26.93 -14.82 11.92
N ILE A 4 26.71 -16.02 11.41
CA ILE A 4 25.41 -16.50 10.94
C ILE A 4 24.40 -16.68 12.09
N SER A 5 24.84 -16.55 13.36
CA SER A 5 23.96 -16.60 14.53
C SER A 5 22.85 -15.55 14.49
N ILE A 6 23.09 -14.40 13.84
CA ILE A 6 22.12 -13.31 13.70
C ILE A 6 20.85 -13.74 12.95
N LEU A 7 20.95 -14.73 12.06
CA LEU A 7 19.82 -15.29 11.32
C LEU A 7 18.84 -16.04 12.24
N LYS A 8 19.21 -16.35 13.48
CA LYS A 8 18.30 -16.91 14.49
C LYS A 8 17.49 -15.84 15.23
N THR A 9 17.74 -14.55 14.95
CA THR A 9 17.06 -13.43 15.59
C THR A 9 16.01 -12.82 14.66
N PRO A 10 14.98 -12.13 15.18
CA PRO A 10 13.94 -11.52 14.35
C PRO A 10 14.43 -10.28 13.56
N GLY A 11 15.54 -9.66 13.97
CA GLY A 11 16.03 -8.39 13.43
C GLY A 11 16.26 -8.38 11.91
N PRO A 12 17.02 -9.32 11.33
CA PRO A 12 17.24 -9.37 9.89
C PRO A 12 15.94 -9.48 9.08
N TYR A 13 15.03 -10.35 9.52
CA TYR A 13 13.73 -10.54 8.87
C TYR A 13 12.87 -9.28 8.97
N HIS A 14 12.93 -8.58 10.11
CA HIS A 14 12.23 -7.32 10.31
C HIS A 14 12.70 -6.24 9.32
N ILE A 15 14.02 -6.06 9.20
CA ILE A 15 14.61 -5.06 8.29
C ILE A 15 14.31 -5.39 6.82
N ILE A 16 14.43 -6.65 6.42
CA ILE A 16 14.10 -7.08 5.05
C ILE A 16 12.61 -6.86 4.77
N THR A 17 11.73 -7.18 5.73
CA THR A 17 10.29 -6.95 5.61
C THR A 17 9.98 -5.46 5.45
N TYR A 18 10.59 -4.62 6.29
CA TYR A 18 10.41 -3.16 6.24
C TYR A 18 10.90 -2.59 4.90
N GLY A 19 12.12 -2.96 4.49
CA GLY A 19 12.70 -2.52 3.22
C GLY A 19 11.88 -2.97 2.01
N THR A 20 11.34 -4.19 2.04
CA THR A 20 10.45 -4.72 1.01
C THR A 20 9.16 -3.91 0.94
N LEU A 21 8.53 -3.62 2.09
CA LEU A 21 7.30 -2.83 2.16
C LEU A 21 7.51 -1.41 1.63
N LEU A 22 8.50 -0.68 2.18
CA LEU A 22 8.82 0.68 1.77
C LEU A 22 9.20 0.76 0.29
N GLY A 23 10.06 -0.15 -0.16
CA GLY A 23 10.50 -0.23 -1.56
C GLY A 23 9.35 -0.52 -2.51
N THR A 24 8.45 -1.45 -2.16
CA THR A 24 7.26 -1.75 -2.96
C THR A 24 6.34 -0.54 -3.08
N GLN A 25 6.05 0.13 -1.96
CA GLN A 25 5.21 1.33 -1.93
C GLN A 25 5.78 2.46 -2.78
N PHE A 26 7.08 2.74 -2.58
CA PHE A 26 7.76 3.80 -3.29
C PHE A 26 7.81 3.53 -4.79
N PHE A 27 8.30 2.35 -5.17
CA PHE A 27 8.47 1.99 -6.57
C PHE A 27 7.13 1.94 -7.30
N GLN A 28 6.09 1.33 -6.72
CA GLN A 28 4.80 1.25 -7.38
C GLN A 28 4.15 2.63 -7.57
N SER A 29 4.14 3.46 -6.52
CA SER A 29 3.37 4.71 -6.52
C SER A 29 4.06 5.83 -7.29
N PHE A 30 5.38 5.94 -7.18
CA PHE A 30 6.14 7.08 -7.69
C PHE A 30 6.96 6.78 -8.94
N ILE A 31 7.19 5.51 -9.27
CA ILE A 31 7.97 5.12 -10.45
C ILE A 31 7.10 4.33 -11.43
N ASN A 32 6.73 3.09 -11.09
CA ASN A 32 6.05 2.18 -11.99
C ASN A 32 4.71 2.74 -12.49
N GLY A 33 3.86 3.26 -11.59
CA GLY A 33 2.56 3.83 -11.98
C GLY A 33 2.69 5.00 -12.95
N ILE A 34 3.63 5.92 -12.70
CA ILE A 34 3.87 7.10 -13.55
C ILE A 34 4.45 6.70 -14.90
N VAL A 35 5.47 5.84 -14.91
CA VAL A 35 6.11 5.35 -16.14
C VAL A 35 5.10 4.58 -16.98
N ALA A 36 4.37 3.62 -16.38
CA ALA A 36 3.36 2.84 -17.09
C ALA A 36 2.24 3.71 -17.68
N TYR A 37 1.76 4.73 -16.94
CA TYR A 37 0.74 5.65 -17.45
C TYR A 37 1.23 6.46 -18.66
N LYS A 38 2.50 6.86 -18.66
CA LYS A 38 3.10 7.64 -19.76
C LYS A 38 3.48 6.77 -20.96
N SER A 39 3.87 5.53 -20.74
CA SER A 39 4.46 4.66 -21.76
C SER A 39 3.45 3.70 -22.41
N LEU A 40 2.34 3.38 -21.75
CA LEU A 40 1.35 2.43 -22.26
C LEU A 40 0.09 3.14 -22.75
N PRO A 41 -0.56 2.65 -23.81
CA PRO A 41 -1.90 3.11 -24.12
C PRO A 41 -2.86 2.74 -22.96
N ARG A 42 -3.85 3.61 -22.73
CA ARG A 42 -4.74 3.53 -21.53
C ARG A 42 -5.36 2.15 -21.26
N PRO A 43 -5.81 1.38 -22.27
CA PRO A 43 -6.32 0.01 -22.03
C PRO A 43 -5.25 -0.93 -21.46
N GLN A 44 -4.03 -0.88 -21.98
CA GLN A 44 -2.92 -1.72 -21.51
C GLN A 44 -2.46 -1.30 -20.11
N PHE A 45 -2.37 0.01 -19.85
CA PHE A 45 -2.13 0.53 -18.50
C PHE A 45 -3.18 0.02 -17.51
N SER A 46 -4.45 0.10 -17.87
CA SER A 46 -5.57 -0.38 -17.06
C SER A 46 -5.47 -1.87 -16.74
N ILE A 47 -5.12 -2.70 -17.73
CA ILE A 47 -4.91 -4.15 -17.55
C ILE A 47 -3.74 -4.40 -16.59
N LEU A 48 -2.61 -3.72 -16.79
CA LEU A 48 -1.44 -3.88 -15.92
C LEU A 48 -1.77 -3.53 -14.46
N GLN A 49 -2.43 -2.40 -14.23
CA GLN A 49 -2.81 -1.95 -12.89
C GLN A 49 -3.78 -2.92 -12.21
N GLN A 50 -4.78 -3.44 -12.94
CA GLN A 50 -5.74 -4.41 -12.39
C GLN A 50 -5.08 -5.71 -11.90
N ASN A 51 -3.95 -6.11 -12.49
CA ASN A 51 -3.20 -7.29 -12.07
C ASN A 51 -2.18 -6.98 -10.96
N LEU A 52 -1.57 -5.80 -10.97
CA LEU A 52 -0.59 -5.40 -9.96
C LEU A 52 -1.24 -5.02 -8.62
N PHE A 53 -2.35 -4.29 -8.63
CA PHE A 53 -2.92 -3.73 -7.40
C PHE A 53 -3.34 -4.77 -6.36
N PRO A 54 -3.95 -5.92 -6.71
CA PRO A 54 -4.25 -6.97 -5.73
C PRO A 54 -2.99 -7.51 -5.04
N ILE A 55 -1.91 -7.70 -5.79
CA ILE A 55 -0.62 -8.16 -5.25
C ILE A 55 -0.03 -7.08 -4.34
N TYR A 56 0.01 -5.85 -4.84
CA TYR A 56 0.54 -4.69 -4.13
C TYR A 56 -0.18 -4.43 -2.80
N PHE A 57 -1.51 -4.39 -2.80
CA PHE A 57 -2.30 -4.21 -1.58
C PHE A 57 -2.23 -5.44 -0.66
N GLY A 58 -2.06 -6.65 -1.22
CA GLY A 58 -1.75 -7.85 -0.45
C GLY A 58 -0.45 -7.71 0.34
N ILE A 59 0.62 -7.25 -0.32
CA ILE A 59 1.91 -6.97 0.33
C ILE A 59 1.75 -5.87 1.39
N GLN A 60 1.08 -4.76 1.08
CA GLN A 60 0.82 -3.68 2.04
C GLN A 60 0.01 -4.12 3.26
N THR A 61 -0.85 -5.13 3.11
CA THR A 61 -1.65 -5.65 4.21
C THR A 61 -0.85 -6.66 5.04
N ALA A 62 -0.13 -7.58 4.39
CA ALA A 62 0.55 -8.67 5.07
C ALA A 62 1.82 -8.22 5.80
N LEU A 63 2.64 -7.38 5.18
CA LEU A 63 3.96 -7.05 5.74
C LEU A 63 3.91 -6.26 7.05
N PRO A 64 2.96 -5.34 7.31
CA PRO A 64 2.79 -4.73 8.65
C PRO A 64 2.51 -5.75 9.75
N ALA A 65 1.76 -6.82 9.46
CA ALA A 65 1.55 -7.90 10.43
C ALA A 65 2.84 -8.68 10.69
N VAL A 66 3.64 -8.95 9.64
CA VAL A 66 4.97 -9.55 9.78
C VAL A 66 5.89 -8.64 10.60
N LEU A 67 5.86 -7.32 10.39
CA LEU A 67 6.62 -6.35 11.19
C LEU A 67 6.21 -6.38 12.66
N ALA A 68 4.91 -6.47 12.96
CA ALA A 68 4.44 -6.60 14.34
C ALA A 68 4.93 -7.88 15.02
N ILE A 69 4.93 -9.01 14.29
CA ILE A 69 5.41 -10.30 14.81
C ILE A 69 6.93 -10.31 15.00
N THR A 70 7.65 -9.70 14.06
CA THR A 70 9.12 -9.68 14.04
C THR A 70 9.71 -8.47 14.77
N TYR A 71 8.89 -7.69 15.46
CA TYR A 71 9.33 -6.47 16.11
C TYR A 71 10.55 -6.71 17.02
N PRO A 72 11.69 -6.07 16.75
CA PRO A 72 12.88 -6.29 17.55
C PRO A 72 12.76 -5.50 18.86
N GLY A 73 12.79 -6.23 19.98
CA GLY A 73 12.98 -5.60 21.29
C GLY A 73 14.35 -4.89 21.34
N SER A 74 14.50 -3.90 22.22
CA SER A 74 15.76 -3.16 22.38
C SER A 74 16.43 -3.48 23.72
N HIS A 75 17.76 -3.64 23.72
CA HIS A 75 18.54 -3.65 24.97
C HIS A 75 18.82 -2.24 25.51
N THR A 76 18.33 -1.19 24.83
CA THR A 76 18.43 0.22 25.25
C THR A 76 17.23 0.65 26.12
N HIS A 77 17.15 1.94 26.50
CA HIS A 77 16.08 2.52 27.32
C HIS A 77 14.64 2.35 26.77
N LEU A 78 14.50 1.90 25.52
CA LEU A 78 13.23 1.69 24.81
C LEU A 78 12.55 0.33 25.10
N GLY A 79 13.13 -0.48 26.00
CA GLY A 79 12.53 -1.71 26.52
C GLY A 79 12.86 -2.99 25.74
N THR A 80 12.97 -4.10 26.47
CA THR A 80 13.47 -5.40 25.99
C THR A 80 12.41 -6.30 25.33
N VAL A 81 11.14 -5.93 25.39
CA VAL A 81 10.04 -6.77 24.93
C VAL A 81 9.98 -6.76 23.40
N SER A 82 10.11 -7.94 22.79
CA SER A 82 10.07 -8.15 21.35
C SER A 82 8.72 -8.70 20.88
N GLY A 83 8.56 -8.81 19.57
CA GLY A 83 7.38 -9.37 18.91
C GLY A 83 6.09 -8.61 19.19
N ILE A 84 4.97 -9.33 19.22
CA ILE A 84 3.63 -8.73 19.37
C ILE A 84 3.52 -7.98 20.71
N SER A 85 4.06 -8.54 21.79
CA SER A 85 4.04 -7.88 23.11
C SER A 85 4.79 -6.55 23.10
N GLY A 86 5.92 -6.47 22.38
CA GLY A 86 6.66 -5.23 22.17
C GLY A 86 5.88 -4.23 21.31
N THR A 87 5.25 -4.72 20.24
CA THR A 87 4.38 -3.90 19.36
C THR A 87 3.22 -3.28 20.13
N LEU A 88 2.60 -4.04 21.05
CA LEU A 88 1.44 -3.60 21.83
C LEU A 88 1.80 -2.81 23.09
N ALA A 89 3.09 -2.68 23.43
CA ALA A 89 3.52 -1.96 24.62
C ALA A 89 3.11 -0.49 24.54
N GLU A 90 2.66 0.08 25.67
CA GLU A 90 2.15 1.47 25.72
C GLU A 90 3.19 2.49 25.25
N VAL A 91 4.46 2.28 25.63
CA VAL A 91 5.60 3.11 25.19
C VAL A 91 5.79 3.11 23.66
N ASN A 92 5.35 2.05 22.98
CA ASN A 92 5.47 1.87 21.53
C ASN A 92 4.19 2.26 20.77
N ARG A 93 3.19 2.82 21.45
CA ARG A 93 1.88 3.10 20.86
C ARG A 93 1.96 3.97 19.60
N TRP A 94 2.68 5.09 19.68
CA TRP A 94 2.75 6.07 18.59
C TRP A 94 3.91 5.84 17.61
N SER A 95 4.96 5.17 18.06
CA SER A 95 6.16 4.88 17.27
C SER A 95 6.04 3.56 16.50
N VAL A 96 5.21 2.62 16.95
CA VAL A 96 5.09 1.28 16.37
C VAL A 96 3.63 0.93 16.07
N LEU A 97 2.78 0.81 17.11
CA LEU A 97 1.44 0.26 16.97
C LEU A 97 0.57 1.04 15.98
N VAL A 98 0.45 2.36 16.17
CA VAL A 98 -0.39 3.23 15.34
C VAL A 98 0.09 3.23 13.88
N PRO A 99 1.39 3.39 13.56
CA PRO A 99 1.89 3.25 12.19
C PRO A 99 1.60 1.87 11.58
N LEU A 100 1.92 0.77 12.28
CA LEU A 100 1.69 -0.59 11.78
C LEU A 100 0.20 -0.87 11.54
N ALA A 101 -0.67 -0.48 12.47
CA ALA A 101 -2.12 -0.62 12.34
C ALA A 101 -2.66 0.24 11.18
N THR A 102 -2.14 1.46 11.01
CA THR A 102 -2.52 2.34 9.88
C THR A 102 -2.18 1.70 8.55
N MET A 103 -0.96 1.18 8.38
CA MET A 103 -0.55 0.47 7.16
C MET A 103 -1.43 -0.75 6.89
N PHE A 104 -1.68 -1.57 7.91
CA PHE A 104 -2.51 -2.76 7.81
C PHE A 104 -3.95 -2.43 7.39
N VAL A 105 -4.61 -1.49 8.09
CA VAL A 105 -6.02 -1.15 7.85
C VAL A 105 -6.20 -0.49 6.49
N THR A 106 -5.32 0.43 6.12
CA THR A 106 -5.38 1.11 4.81
C THR A 106 -5.11 0.13 3.66
N GLY A 107 -4.11 -0.74 3.80
CA GLY A 107 -3.83 -1.81 2.84
C GLY A 107 -5.03 -2.75 2.68
N LEU A 108 -5.61 -3.21 3.80
CA LEU A 108 -6.76 -4.11 3.80
C LEU A 108 -7.99 -3.45 3.15
N ALA A 109 -8.28 -2.19 3.50
CA ALA A 109 -9.38 -1.43 2.91
C ALA A 109 -9.23 -1.30 1.39
N ASN A 110 -8.02 -1.06 0.89
CA ASN A 110 -7.74 -1.08 -0.54
C ASN A 110 -7.90 -2.46 -1.16
N LEU A 111 -7.41 -3.50 -0.48
CA LEU A 111 -7.44 -4.87 -0.98
C LEU A 111 -8.87 -5.41 -1.14
N VAL A 112 -9.74 -5.20 -0.13
CA VAL A 112 -11.03 -5.90 -0.04
C VAL A 112 -12.24 -5.02 -0.30
N VAL A 113 -12.12 -3.70 -0.21
CA VAL A 113 -13.25 -2.77 -0.38
C VAL A 113 -13.04 -1.85 -1.58
N ILE A 114 -12.04 -0.96 -1.49
CA ILE A 114 -11.90 0.17 -2.41
C ILE A 114 -11.37 -0.27 -3.78
N GLY A 115 -10.38 -1.17 -3.80
CA GLY A 115 -9.82 -1.73 -5.02
C GLY A 115 -10.86 -2.47 -5.85
N PRO A 116 -11.53 -3.51 -5.30
CA PRO A 116 -12.58 -4.25 -6.00
C PRO A 116 -13.70 -3.35 -6.53
N ALA A 117 -14.18 -2.40 -5.73
CA ALA A 117 -15.20 -1.44 -6.16
C ALA A 117 -14.72 -0.51 -7.29
N THR A 118 -13.46 -0.08 -7.26
CA THR A 118 -12.86 0.71 -8.35
C THR A 118 -12.80 -0.11 -9.64
N THR A 119 -12.37 -1.37 -9.56
CA THR A 119 -12.32 -2.28 -10.72
C THR A 119 -13.71 -2.55 -11.29
N GLN A 120 -14.74 -2.68 -10.44
CA GLN A 120 -16.11 -2.83 -10.90
C GLN A 120 -16.56 -1.60 -11.72
N ILE A 121 -16.33 -0.39 -11.22
CA ILE A 121 -16.67 0.84 -11.96
C ILE A 121 -15.89 0.91 -13.28
N MET A 122 -14.64 0.46 -13.31
CA MET A 122 -13.86 0.39 -14.56
C MET A 122 -14.48 -0.57 -15.59
N ARG A 123 -15.03 -1.71 -15.15
CA ARG A 123 -15.76 -2.64 -16.02
C ARG A 123 -17.05 -2.02 -16.55
N GLU A 124 -17.81 -1.35 -15.69
CA GLU A 124 -19.03 -0.64 -16.08
C GLU A 124 -18.74 0.48 -17.08
N ARG A 125 -17.68 1.27 -16.86
CA ARG A 125 -17.17 2.25 -17.84
C ARG A 125 -16.88 1.56 -19.16
N LYS A 126 -16.17 0.43 -19.14
CA LYS A 126 -15.82 -0.28 -20.37
C LYS A 126 -17.03 -0.75 -21.16
N HIS A 127 -18.07 -1.24 -20.48
CA HIS A 127 -19.33 -1.60 -21.12
C HIS A 127 -20.04 -0.38 -21.71
N GLN A 128 -20.05 0.74 -20.98
CA GLN A 128 -20.64 1.98 -21.47
C GLN A 128 -19.88 2.55 -22.68
N GLU A 129 -18.56 2.37 -22.77
CA GLU A 129 -17.78 2.76 -23.96
C GLU A 129 -18.28 2.05 -25.23
N THR A 130 -18.66 0.76 -25.12
CA THR A 130 -19.22 0.00 -26.24
C THR A 130 -20.61 0.50 -26.62
N ARG A 131 -21.46 0.84 -25.63
CA ARG A 131 -22.81 1.37 -25.88
C ARG A 131 -22.78 2.76 -26.52
N ASP A 132 -21.87 3.61 -26.07
CA ASP A 132 -21.74 4.99 -26.56
C ASP A 132 -20.93 5.08 -27.86
N GLY A 133 -20.22 4.02 -28.26
CA GLY A 133 -19.25 4.06 -29.35
C GLY A 133 -18.10 5.04 -29.10
N LYS A 134 -17.86 5.41 -27.84
CA LYS A 134 -16.95 6.49 -27.43
C LYS A 134 -16.22 6.13 -26.14
N LYS A 135 -14.91 6.38 -26.07
CA LYS A 135 -14.11 6.00 -24.90
C LYS A 135 -14.38 6.96 -23.75
N SER A 136 -14.22 6.46 -22.52
CA SER A 136 -14.50 7.21 -21.29
C SER A 136 -13.53 8.37 -21.01
N TYR A 137 -12.48 8.48 -21.82
CA TYR A 137 -11.41 9.47 -21.72
C TYR A 137 -11.23 10.31 -23.00
N ASP A 138 -12.14 10.18 -23.98
CA ASP A 138 -12.18 11.05 -25.16
C ASP A 138 -12.72 12.45 -24.78
N ALA A 139 -12.62 13.42 -25.69
CA ALA A 139 -13.15 14.77 -25.45
C ALA A 139 -14.67 14.77 -25.25
N ALA A 140 -15.19 15.69 -24.43
CA ALA A 140 -16.63 15.89 -24.23
C ALA A 140 -17.38 16.18 -25.56
N PRO A 141 -18.72 15.97 -25.62
CA PRO A 141 -19.60 15.48 -24.56
C PRO A 141 -19.62 13.95 -24.43
N HIS A 142 -19.89 13.44 -23.24
CA HIS A 142 -20.22 12.04 -22.97
C HIS A 142 -21.70 11.89 -22.58
N SER A 143 -22.24 10.68 -22.71
CA SER A 143 -23.57 10.34 -22.19
C SER A 143 -23.70 10.66 -20.69
N ARG A 144 -24.94 10.87 -20.21
CA ARG A 144 -25.19 11.12 -18.77
C ARG A 144 -24.70 9.95 -17.92
N GLU A 145 -24.85 8.74 -18.42
CA GLU A 145 -24.41 7.49 -17.80
C GLU A 145 -22.89 7.45 -17.68
N MET A 146 -22.16 7.73 -18.76
CA MET A 146 -20.69 7.77 -18.72
C MET A 146 -20.17 8.88 -17.79
N GLN A 147 -20.83 10.04 -17.73
CA GLN A 147 -20.45 11.11 -16.78
C GLN A 147 -20.60 10.65 -15.33
N LYS A 148 -21.69 9.95 -14.98
CA LYS A 148 -21.89 9.38 -13.64
C LYS A 148 -20.78 8.38 -13.30
N LEU A 149 -20.45 7.49 -14.24
CA LEU A 149 -19.40 6.49 -14.07
C LEU A 149 -18.00 7.13 -13.94
N ASN A 150 -17.68 8.15 -14.74
CA ASN A 150 -16.42 8.90 -14.63
C ASN A 150 -16.30 9.58 -13.26
N LYS A 151 -17.38 10.18 -12.74
CA LYS A 151 -17.40 10.77 -11.39
C LYS A 151 -17.25 9.72 -10.29
N ALA A 152 -17.90 8.55 -10.44
CA ALA A 152 -17.75 7.45 -9.50
C ALA A 152 -16.30 6.92 -9.50
N PHE A 153 -15.72 6.72 -10.68
CA PHE A 153 -14.33 6.29 -10.83
C PHE A 153 -13.36 7.29 -10.19
N GLY A 154 -13.51 8.59 -10.49
CA GLY A 154 -12.64 9.62 -9.91
C GLY A 154 -12.67 9.64 -8.38
N ARG A 155 -13.86 9.47 -7.77
CA ARG A 155 -14.00 9.38 -6.30
C ARG A 155 -13.32 8.14 -5.73
N MET A 156 -13.59 6.96 -6.28
CA MET A 156 -13.05 5.71 -5.75
C MET A 156 -11.53 5.59 -5.97
N HIS A 157 -11.05 5.95 -7.16
CA HIS A 157 -9.62 5.98 -7.45
C HIS A 157 -8.88 7.03 -6.60
N GLY A 158 -9.49 8.20 -6.40
CA GLY A 158 -8.94 9.24 -5.53
C GLY A 158 -8.86 8.79 -4.07
N ALA A 159 -9.91 8.17 -3.55
CA ALA A 159 -9.92 7.60 -2.20
C ALA A 159 -8.84 6.52 -2.02
N SER A 160 -8.73 5.60 -2.98
CA SER A 160 -7.68 4.56 -3.00
C SER A 160 -6.27 5.16 -2.93
N SER A 161 -6.02 6.17 -3.77
CA SER A 161 -4.74 6.88 -3.85
C SER A 161 -4.42 7.62 -2.55
N LEU A 162 -5.42 8.26 -1.93
CA LEU A 162 -5.24 8.98 -0.67
C LEU A 162 -4.87 8.03 0.47
N ILE A 163 -5.62 6.95 0.67
CA ILE A 163 -5.30 6.02 1.76
C ILE A 163 -4.00 5.25 1.51
N ASN A 164 -3.63 5.03 0.24
CA ASN A 164 -2.31 4.51 -0.12
C ASN A 164 -1.19 5.48 0.27
N MET A 165 -1.38 6.78 0.08
CA MET A 165 -0.43 7.80 0.54
C MET A 165 -0.31 7.81 2.07
N VAL A 166 -1.43 7.72 2.79
CA VAL A 166 -1.44 7.60 4.25
C VAL A 166 -0.64 6.36 4.70
N SER A 167 -0.84 5.22 4.04
CA SER A 167 -0.07 4.00 4.30
C SER A 167 1.44 4.24 4.12
N PHE A 168 1.85 4.86 3.01
CA PHE A 168 3.26 5.17 2.74
C PHE A 168 3.89 6.10 3.78
N LEU A 169 3.16 7.15 4.19
CA LEU A 169 3.63 8.06 5.25
C LEU A 169 3.73 7.35 6.61
N ALA A 170 2.80 6.44 6.92
CA ALA A 170 2.89 5.60 8.12
C ALA A 170 4.11 4.67 8.08
N THR A 171 4.45 4.09 6.92
CA THR A 171 5.68 3.31 6.73
C THR A 171 6.91 4.15 7.00
N MET A 172 6.99 5.37 6.45
CA MET A 172 8.11 6.28 6.68
C MET A 172 8.24 6.67 8.16
N TRP A 173 7.12 6.97 8.81
CA TRP A 173 7.07 7.28 10.24
C TRP A 173 7.62 6.12 11.07
N TYR A 174 7.16 4.90 10.78
CA TYR A 174 7.67 3.69 11.42
C TYR A 174 9.18 3.51 11.20
N GLY A 175 9.66 3.82 9.98
CA GLY A 175 11.09 3.83 9.65
C GLY A 175 11.92 4.77 10.53
N ALA A 176 11.42 5.98 10.78
CA ALA A 176 12.09 6.93 11.68
C ALA A 176 12.17 6.38 13.11
N SER A 177 11.07 5.83 13.62
CA SER A 177 11.04 5.18 14.94
C SER A 177 11.93 3.94 15.04
N LEU A 178 12.13 3.22 13.92
CA LEU A 178 13.08 2.10 13.87
C LEU A 178 14.52 2.60 13.88
N ALA A 179 14.81 3.74 13.24
CA ALA A 179 16.15 4.33 13.22
C ALA A 179 16.61 4.80 14.61
N GLU A 180 15.71 5.29 15.47
CA GLU A 180 16.00 5.64 16.87
C GLU A 180 16.52 4.43 17.69
N ARG A 181 16.30 3.20 17.22
CA ARG A 181 16.78 1.97 17.89
C ARG A 181 18.15 1.52 17.40
N LEU A 182 18.66 2.12 16.32
CA LEU A 182 19.97 1.83 15.75
C LEU A 182 21.04 2.81 16.27
N GLN A 183 20.65 3.84 17.02
CA GLN A 183 21.50 4.84 17.67
C GLN A 183 21.55 4.57 19.18
#